data_AF-A0AA38FT34-F1
#
_entry.id   AF-A0AA38FT34-F1
#
_cell.length_a   1.000
_cell.length_b   1.000
_cell.length_c   1.000
_cell.angle_alpha   90.00
_cell.angle_beta   90.00
_cell.angle_gamma   90.00
#
_symmetry.space_group_name_H-M   'P 1'
#
loop_
_entity.id
_entity.type
_entity.pdbx_description
1 polymer ?
#
loop_
_entity_poly.entity_id
_entity_poly.type
_entity_poly.pdbx_seq_one_letter_code
_entity_poly.pdbx_strand_id
1 'polypeptide(L)'
;QQYKWEEYLPLVEFAYNNTYHASLKMASFEALYGRKCRTLVSWDNMEDRDVISAEILTEMEQQVKLICERLKETADRKKSYANLKRGDRKFKL
;
A
#
# COMPACT_ATOMS: atom_id res chain seq x y z
N GLN A 1 16.40 8.94 18.09
CA GLN A 1 15.61 9.46 16.94
C GLN A 1 14.20 9.81 17.40
N GLN A 2 13.73 11.02 17.10
CA GLN A 2 12.31 11.34 17.12
C GLN A 2 11.70 10.77 15.83
N TYR A 3 10.77 9.82 15.94
CA TYR A 3 10.18 9.17 14.77
C TYR A 3 9.29 10.15 14.02
N LYS A 4 9.70 10.55 12.80
CA LYS A 4 8.96 11.43 11.87
C LYS A 4 7.73 10.75 11.22
N TRP A 5 7.10 9.77 11.89
CA TRP A 5 6.03 8.97 11.30
C TRP A 5 4.81 9.82 10.88
N GLU A 6 4.56 10.92 11.59
CA GLU A 6 3.50 11.89 11.30
C GLU A 6 3.70 12.55 9.93
N GLU A 7 4.96 12.76 9.50
CA GLU A 7 5.29 13.31 8.18
C GLU A 7 4.90 12.35 7.04
N TYR A 8 4.85 11.04 7.32
CA TYR A 8 4.50 10.01 6.34
C TYR A 8 3.02 9.59 6.39
N LEU A 9 2.26 10.04 7.39
CA LEU A 9 0.85 9.67 7.55
C LEU A 9 0.02 10.00 6.30
N PRO A 10 0.16 11.19 5.67
CA PRO A 10 -0.56 11.50 4.43
C PRO A 10 -0.23 10.55 3.28
N LEU A 11 1.02 10.08 3.18
CA LEU A 11 1.46 9.16 2.14
C LEU A 11 0.90 7.76 2.36
N VAL A 12 0.84 7.29 3.61
CA VAL A 12 0.25 6.00 3.96
C VAL A 12 -1.26 5.99 3.70
N GLU A 13 -1.97 7.05 4.09
CA GLU A 13 -3.40 7.21 3.79
C GLU A 13 -3.65 7.26 2.28
N PHE A 14 -2.82 8.00 1.55
CA PHE A 14 -2.88 8.05 0.10
C PHE A 14 -2.68 6.65 -0.52
N ALA A 15 -1.66 5.91 -0.11
CA ALA A 15 -1.41 4.55 -0.61
C ALA A 15 -2.58 3.61 -0.29
N TYR A 16 -3.10 3.66 0.94
CA TYR A 16 -4.22 2.84 1.38
C TYR A 16 -5.49 3.09 0.54
N ASN A 17 -5.85 4.36 0.34
CA ASN A 17 -7.07 4.74 -0.38
C ASN A 17 -7.00 4.44 -1.89
N ASN A 18 -5.80 4.39 -2.47
CA ASN A 18 -5.59 4.17 -3.89
C ASN A 18 -5.23 2.72 -4.26
N THR A 19 -5.02 1.85 -3.27
CA THR A 19 -4.73 0.43 -3.51
C THR A 19 -6.02 -0.36 -3.76
N TYR A 20 -5.94 -1.35 -4.64
CA TYR A 20 -7.05 -2.25 -4.94
C TYR A 20 -7.54 -2.98 -3.68
N HIS A 21 -8.82 -2.84 -3.36
CA HIS A 21 -9.43 -3.51 -2.23
C HIS A 21 -10.28 -4.70 -2.71
N ALA A 22 -9.88 -5.93 -2.37
CA ALA A 22 -10.47 -7.16 -2.91
C ALA A 22 -11.99 -7.28 -2.66
N SER A 23 -12.48 -6.81 -1.51
CA SER A 23 -13.91 -6.83 -1.18
C SER A 23 -14.73 -5.86 -2.02
N LEU A 24 -14.15 -4.70 -2.39
CA LEU A 24 -14.79 -3.70 -3.23
C LEU A 24 -14.56 -3.96 -4.73
N LYS A 25 -13.57 -4.81 -5.05
CA LYS A 25 -13.05 -5.04 -6.42
C LYS A 25 -12.58 -3.77 -7.14
N MET A 26 -12.22 -2.74 -6.37
CA MET A 26 -11.68 -1.46 -6.81
C MET A 26 -10.98 -0.78 -5.63
N ALA A 27 -10.28 0.33 -5.85
CA ALA A 27 -9.73 1.13 -4.77
C ALA A 27 -10.82 1.93 -4.04
N SER A 28 -10.61 2.24 -2.76
CA SER A 28 -11.56 3.04 -1.97
C SER A 28 -11.79 4.43 -2.59
N PHE A 29 -10.76 5.04 -3.18
CA PHE A 29 -10.86 6.29 -3.93
C PHE A 29 -11.78 6.16 -5.15
N GLU A 30 -11.66 5.06 -5.91
CA GLU A 30 -12.49 4.80 -7.08
C GLU A 30 -13.96 4.63 -6.68
N ALA A 31 -14.22 3.93 -5.58
CA ALA A 31 -15.57 3.76 -5.05
C ALA A 31 -16.21 5.09 -4.61
N LEU A 32 -15.42 6.00 -4.03
CA LEU A 32 -15.92 7.29 -3.53
C LEU A 32 -16.15 8.31 -4.64
N TYR A 33 -15.24 8.40 -5.60
CA TYR A 33 -15.24 9.47 -6.62
C TYR A 33 -15.64 9.00 -8.02
N GLY A 34 -15.85 7.70 -8.22
CA GLY A 34 -16.22 7.12 -9.51
C GLY A 34 -15.14 7.24 -10.59
N ARG A 35 -13.88 7.54 -10.21
CA ARG A 35 -12.75 7.70 -11.13
C ARG A 35 -11.45 7.21 -10.51
N LYS A 36 -10.50 6.83 -11.36
CA LYS A 36 -9.12 6.53 -10.95
C LYS A 36 -8.45 7.76 -10.34
N CYS A 37 -7.68 7.56 -9.28
CA CYS A 37 -6.84 8.61 -8.72
C CYS A 37 -5.78 9.03 -9.74
N ARG A 38 -5.56 10.34 -9.84
CA ARG A 38 -4.46 10.90 -10.62
C ARG A 38 -3.28 11.06 -9.67
N THR A 39 -2.38 10.08 -9.67
CA THR A 39 -1.11 10.14 -8.96
C THR A 39 -0.19 11.20 -9.59
N LEU A 40 0.82 11.68 -8.86
CA LEU A 40 1.88 12.53 -9.44
C LEU A 40 2.54 11.90 -10.68
N VAL A 41 2.56 10.57 -10.74
CA VAL A 41 3.03 9.77 -11.89
C VAL A 41 2.14 9.93 -13.15
N SER A 42 0.92 10.47 -13.04
CA SER A 42 0.02 10.73 -14.18
C SER A 42 0.03 12.20 -14.66
N TRP A 43 1.03 12.99 -14.30
CA TRP A 43 1.20 14.36 -14.78
C TRP A 43 2.14 14.39 -15.99
N ASP A 44 1.57 14.16 -17.17
CA ASP A 44 2.29 14.07 -18.44
C ASP A 44 2.80 15.44 -18.98
N ASN A 45 2.59 16.55 -18.24
CA ASN A 45 2.91 17.90 -18.76
C ASN A 45 3.46 18.82 -17.65
N MET A 46 4.79 18.94 -17.52
CA MET A 46 5.48 20.13 -17.00
C MET A 46 6.99 20.01 -17.23
N GLU A 47 7.53 20.77 -18.19
CA GLU A 47 8.89 20.71 -18.76
C GLU A 47 10.06 20.99 -17.79
N ASP A 48 9.81 21.42 -16.54
CA ASP A 48 10.87 21.68 -15.54
C ASP A 48 10.86 20.70 -14.36
N ARG A 49 10.10 19.60 -14.43
CA ARG A 49 9.91 18.68 -13.30
C ARG A 49 10.89 17.50 -13.25
N ASP A 50 11.59 17.17 -14.33
CA ASP A 50 12.14 15.82 -14.52
C ASP A 50 13.18 15.38 -13.48
N VAL A 51 14.10 16.24 -13.03
CA VAL A 51 15.17 15.81 -12.11
C VAL A 51 14.68 15.73 -10.65
N ILE A 52 14.06 16.80 -10.15
CA ILE A 52 13.53 16.84 -8.77
C ILE A 52 12.34 15.87 -8.63
N SER A 53 11.50 15.75 -9.66
CA SER A 53 10.42 14.76 -9.66
C SER A 53 10.94 13.34 -9.74
N ALA A 54 12.02 13.05 -10.49
CA ALA A 54 12.57 11.70 -10.57
C ALA A 54 13.18 11.24 -9.25
N GLU A 55 13.91 12.10 -8.54
CA GLU A 55 14.45 11.78 -7.22
C GLU A 55 13.33 11.52 -6.20
N ILE A 56 12.31 12.39 -6.17
CA ILE A 56 11.14 12.23 -5.30
C ILE A 56 10.33 10.99 -5.70
N LEU A 57 10.15 10.70 -7.00
CA LEU A 57 9.48 9.49 -7.47
C LEU A 57 10.23 8.25 -7.02
N THR A 58 11.55 8.23 -7.20
CA THR A 58 12.40 7.08 -6.86
C THR A 58 12.33 6.81 -5.36
N GLU A 59 12.41 7.85 -4.53
CA GLU A 59 12.23 7.74 -3.08
C GLU A 59 10.83 7.22 -2.74
N MET A 60 9.77 7.78 -3.33
CA MET A 60 8.40 7.31 -3.11
C MET A 60 8.21 5.85 -3.53
N GLU A 61 8.77 5.42 -4.65
CA GLU A 61 8.73 4.04 -5.13
C GLU A 61 9.45 3.09 -4.17
N GLN A 62 10.62 3.48 -3.65
CA GLN A 62 11.35 2.70 -2.65
C GLN A 62 10.55 2.57 -1.35
N GLN A 63 9.93 3.65 -0.88
CA GLN A 63 9.09 3.63 0.32
C GLN A 63 7.84 2.76 0.12
N VAL A 64 7.16 2.88 -1.03
CA VAL A 64 6.00 2.03 -1.37
C VAL A 64 6.40 0.55 -1.42
N LYS A 65 7.54 0.24 -2.03
CA LYS A 65 8.07 -1.13 -2.08
C LYS A 65 8.35 -1.68 -0.68
N LEU A 66 9.01 -0.91 0.18
CA LEU A 66 9.30 -1.29 1.56
C LEU A 66 8.00 -1.53 2.36
N ILE A 67 6.99 -0.67 2.20
CA ILE A 67 5.69 -0.83 2.84
C ILE A 67 5.03 -2.14 2.37
N CYS A 68 5.03 -2.42 1.07
CA CYS A 68 4.48 -3.65 0.50
C CYS A 68 5.17 -4.91 1.05
N GLU A 69 6.50 -4.89 1.15
CA GLU A 69 7.29 -6.00 1.71
C GLU A 69 6.93 -6.26 3.18
N ARG A 70 6.88 -5.21 4.01
CA ARG A 70 6.50 -5.32 5.44
C ARG A 70 5.06 -5.79 5.64
N LEU A 71 4.13 -5.36 4.78
CA LEU A 71 2.76 -5.84 4.80
C LEU A 71 2.68 -7.34 4.47
N LYS A 72 3.46 -7.79 3.48
CA LYS A 72 3.56 -9.20 3.11
C LYS A 72 4.15 -10.05 4.24
N GLU A 73 5.26 -9.62 4.84
CA GLU A 73 5.85 -10.30 6.01
C GLU A 73 4.87 -10.42 7.17
N THR A 74 4.10 -9.36 7.43
CA THR A 74 3.06 -9.37 8.46
C THR A 74 1.94 -10.35 8.13
N ALA A 75 1.50 -10.41 6.87
CA ALA A 75 0.51 -11.36 6.42
C ALA A 75 1.02 -12.81 6.52
N ASP A 76 2.25 -13.07 6.11
CA ASP A 76 2.90 -14.38 6.16
C ASP A 76 3.09 -14.85 7.61
N ARG A 77 3.50 -13.95 8.51
CA ARG A 77 3.59 -14.23 9.95
C ARG A 77 2.23 -14.57 10.54
N LYS A 78 1.18 -13.79 10.22
CA LYS A 78 -0.20 -14.08 10.64
C LYS A 78 -0.65 -15.47 10.16
N LYS A 79 -0.34 -15.81 8.90
CA LYS A 79 -0.64 -17.12 8.31
C LYS A 79 0.11 -18.25 9.00
N SER A 80 1.40 -18.06 9.31
CA SER A 80 2.21 -19.03 10.07
C SER A 80 1.61 -19.33 11.44
N TYR A 81 1.26 -18.29 12.22
CA TYR A 81 0.60 -18.48 13.52
C TYR A 81 -0.77 -19.16 13.41
N ALA A 82 -1.56 -18.84 12.39
CA ALA A 82 -2.83 -19.52 12.15
C ALA A 82 -2.63 -21.00 11.81
N ASN A 83 -1.60 -21.34 11.02
CA ASN A 83 -1.25 -22.70 10.65
C ASN A 83 -0.73 -23.52 11.83
N LEU A 84 0.09 -22.93 12.72
CA LEU A 84 0.54 -23.61 13.95
C LEU A 84 -0.62 -23.98 14.88
N LYS A 85 -1.72 -23.23 14.82
CA LYS A 85 -2.96 -23.51 15.57
C LYS A 85 -3.95 -24.42 14.81
N ARG A 86 -3.63 -24.85 13.58
CA ARG A 86 -4.39 -25.89 12.87
C ARG A 86 -3.89 -27.26 13.32
N GLY A 87 -4.61 -27.87 14.26
CA GLY A 87 -4.57 -29.32 14.47
C GLY A 87 -5.56 -30.04 13.58
N ASP A 88 -5.28 -31.32 13.25
CA ASP A 88 -6.23 -32.22 12.59
C ASP A 88 -7.45 -32.44 13.49
N ARG A 89 -8.49 -31.63 13.27
CA ARG A 89 -9.76 -31.80 13.97
C ARG A 89 -10.57 -32.85 13.24
N LYS A 90 -10.58 -34.07 13.80
CA LYS A 90 -11.54 -35.11 13.42
C LYS A 90 -12.89 -34.78 14.07
N PHE A 91 -13.85 -34.35 13.26
CA PHE A 91 -15.23 -34.25 13.68
C PHE A 91 -15.87 -35.62 13.55
N LYS A 92 -16.48 -36.14 14.62
CA LYS A 92 -17.37 -37.30 14.49
C LYS A 92 -18.65 -36.83 13.81
N LEU A 93 -19.05 -37.55 12.77
CA LEU A 93 -20.37 -37.42 12.17
C LEU A 93 -21.43 -37.96 13.13
#